data_AF-A0A1X7V9S6-F1
#
_entry.id   AF-A0A1X7V9S6-F1
#
_cell.length_a   1.000
_cell.length_b   1.000
_cell.length_c   1.000
_cell.angle_alpha   90.00
_cell.angle_beta   90.00
_cell.angle_gamma   90.00
#
_symmetry.space_group_name_H-M   'P 1'
#
loop_
_entity.id
_entity.type
_entity.pdbx_description
1 polymer ?
#
loop_
_entity_poly.entity_id
_entity_poly.type
_entity_poly.pdbx_seq_one_letter_code
_entity_poly.pdbx_strand_id
1 'polypeptide(L)'
;LKNFLLPGKLAATRESEIMASLKSVPNIPDSVSQDITEPTTATSTEQNIVTKVKSKVEQNTKTKYSTFTAHKYVKKESIYLVRVDAGEGRYVDVKIDYRFGKANFKTATASGIDDPLSL
;
A
#
# COMPACT_ATOMS: atom_id res chain seq x y z
N LEU A 1 13.20 17.44 -29.46
CA LEU A 1 13.43 18.04 -28.12
C LEU A 1 13.34 16.92 -27.09
N LYS A 2 14.37 16.71 -26.27
CA LYS A 2 14.32 15.78 -25.15
C LYS A 2 13.48 16.42 -24.05
N ASN A 3 12.27 15.91 -23.80
CA ASN A 3 11.45 16.31 -22.68
C ASN A 3 12.13 15.81 -21.39
N PHE A 4 13.05 16.62 -20.84
CA PHE A 4 13.55 16.42 -19.49
C PHE A 4 12.40 16.72 -18.52
N LEU A 5 11.71 15.68 -18.08
CA LEU A 5 10.88 15.75 -16.89
C LEU A 5 11.80 16.01 -15.71
N LEU A 6 11.59 17.17 -15.06
CA LEU A 6 12.31 17.55 -13.85
C LEU A 6 12.10 16.47 -12.77
N PRO A 7 13.15 16.02 -12.07
CA PRO A 7 13.06 14.92 -11.10
C PRO A 7 12.04 15.17 -9.98
N GLY A 8 11.78 16.43 -9.62
CA GLY A 8 10.75 16.78 -8.63
C GLY A 8 9.31 16.60 -9.11
N LYS A 9 9.05 16.65 -10.41
CA LYS A 9 7.70 16.46 -10.97
C LYS A 9 7.29 14.98 -10.98
N LEU A 10 8.25 14.09 -11.23
CA LEU A 10 8.04 12.64 -11.24
C LEU A 10 7.74 12.07 -9.84
N ALA A 11 8.42 12.58 -8.80
CA ALA A 11 8.18 12.15 -7.42
C ALA A 11 6.78 12.52 -6.92
N ALA A 12 6.33 13.75 -7.18
CA ALA A 12 4.98 14.20 -6.82
C ALA A 12 3.87 13.42 -7.56
N THR A 13 4.12 13.03 -8.82
CA THR A 13 3.20 12.17 -9.58
C THR A 13 3.10 10.78 -8.95
N ARG A 14 4.22 10.16 -8.58
CA ARG A 14 4.22 8.83 -7.93
C ARG A 14 3.52 8.82 -6.57
N GLU A 15 3.74 9.84 -5.74
CA GLU A 15 3.05 9.96 -4.46
C GLU A 15 1.53 10.12 -4.64
N SER A 16 1.11 10.87 -5.67
CA SER A 16 -0.29 11.03 -6.03
C SER A 16 -0.93 9.71 -6.50
N GLU A 17 -0.20 8.89 -7.27
CA GLU A 17 -0.64 7.56 -7.71
C GLU A 17 -0.76 6.57 -6.55
N ILE A 18 0.21 6.57 -5.62
CA ILE A 18 0.15 5.80 -4.38
C ILE A 18 -1.10 6.18 -3.58
N MET A 19 -1.35 7.49 -3.41
CA MET A 19 -2.54 7.97 -2.71
C MET A 19 -3.84 7.55 -3.38
N ALA A 20 -3.93 7.68 -4.71
CA ALA A 20 -5.13 7.30 -5.46
C ALA A 20 -5.41 5.80 -5.32
N SER A 21 -4.38 4.96 -5.43
CA SER A 21 -4.48 3.51 -5.23
C SER A 21 -4.97 3.17 -3.82
N LEU A 22 -4.34 3.75 -2.79
CA LEU A 22 -4.74 3.52 -1.40
C LEU A 22 -6.18 3.96 -1.13
N LYS A 23 -6.64 5.08 -1.71
CA LYS A 23 -8.03 5.55 -1.61
C LYS A 23 -9.03 4.63 -2.31
N SER A 24 -8.60 3.90 -3.33
CA SER A 24 -9.46 3.01 -4.14
C SER A 24 -9.64 1.61 -3.56
N VAL A 25 -8.96 1.27 -2.46
CA VAL A 25 -9.16 -0.05 -1.83
C VAL A 25 -10.63 -0.18 -1.39
N PRO A 26 -11.32 -1.28 -1.73
CA PRO A 26 -12.75 -1.39 -1.45
C PRO A 26 -13.12 -1.24 0.02
N ASN A 27 -14.29 -0.62 0.27
CA ASN A 27 -14.91 -0.45 1.59
C ASN A 27 -14.09 0.39 2.57
N ILE A 28 -13.22 1.31 2.12
CA ILE A 28 -12.60 2.29 3.01
C ILE A 28 -13.69 3.29 3.48
N PRO A 29 -13.83 3.55 4.80
CA PRO A 29 -14.75 4.59 5.27
C PRO A 29 -14.37 5.96 4.70
N ASP A 30 -15.34 6.79 4.32
CA ASP A 30 -15.09 8.13 3.74
C ASP A 30 -14.16 8.99 4.61
N SER A 31 -14.28 8.86 5.93
CA SER A 31 -13.43 9.55 6.88
C SER A 31 -11.95 9.11 6.77
N VAL A 32 -11.67 7.85 6.42
CA VAL A 32 -10.29 7.37 6.14
C VAL A 32 -9.84 7.85 4.76
N SER A 33 -10.74 7.88 3.78
CA SER A 33 -10.45 8.38 2.43
C SER A 33 -10.06 9.87 2.41
N GLN A 34 -10.74 10.68 3.22
CA GLN A 34 -10.48 12.12 3.36
C GLN A 34 -9.19 12.43 4.14
N ASP A 35 -8.81 11.59 5.10
CA ASP A 35 -7.59 11.76 5.92
C ASP A 35 -6.34 11.11 5.30
N ILE A 36 -6.42 10.52 4.10
CA ILE A 36 -5.23 10.18 3.30
C ILE A 36 -4.70 11.50 2.72
N THR A 37 -3.98 12.24 3.56
CA THR A 37 -3.33 13.50 3.21
C THR A 37 -1.90 13.31 2.72
N GLU A 38 -1.18 12.27 3.17
CA GLU A 38 0.09 11.82 2.59
C GLU A 38 0.47 10.43 3.15
N PRO A 39 0.82 9.43 2.32
CA PRO A 39 1.18 8.11 2.77
C PRO A 39 2.56 8.14 3.46
N THR A 40 2.59 7.71 4.72
CA THR A 40 3.83 7.68 5.51
C THR A 40 4.66 6.44 5.17
N THR A 41 5.98 6.55 5.24
CA THR A 41 6.89 5.41 5.09
C THR A 41 6.63 4.39 6.21
N ALA A 42 6.43 3.13 5.83
CA ALA A 42 6.17 2.05 6.78
C ALA A 42 7.40 1.76 7.65
N THR A 43 7.16 1.42 8.92
CA THR A 43 8.21 1.05 9.87
C THR A 43 8.15 -0.45 10.19
N SER A 44 9.01 -0.91 11.10
CA SER A 44 8.95 -2.28 11.64
C SER A 44 7.59 -2.62 12.26
N THR A 45 6.85 -1.62 12.76
CA THR A 45 5.50 -1.82 13.29
C THR A 45 4.53 -2.29 12.21
N GLU A 46 4.44 -1.55 11.10
CA GLU A 46 3.57 -1.87 9.98
C GLU A 46 4.02 -3.17 9.28
N GLN A 47 5.33 -3.40 9.17
CA GLN A 47 5.87 -4.66 8.69
C GLN A 47 5.36 -5.85 9.53
N ASN A 48 5.42 -5.74 10.86
CA ASN A 48 4.95 -6.79 11.76
C ASN A 48 3.44 -7.01 11.65
N ILE A 49 2.65 -5.94 11.45
CA ILE A 49 1.20 -6.03 11.26
C ILE A 49 0.89 -6.76 9.94
N VAL A 50 1.53 -6.37 8.83
CA VAL A 50 1.22 -6.95 7.52
C VAL A 50 1.71 -8.40 7.39
N THR A 51 2.86 -8.72 8.00
CA THR A 51 3.39 -10.09 8.01
C THR A 51 2.40 -11.09 8.61
N LYS A 52 1.68 -10.70 9.67
CA LYS A 52 0.65 -11.53 10.32
C LYS A 52 -0.51 -11.90 9.39
N VAL A 53 -0.78 -11.09 8.37
CA VAL A 53 -1.89 -11.32 7.43
C VAL A 53 -1.45 -11.86 6.07
N LYS A 54 -0.14 -12.04 5.82
CA LYS A 54 0.41 -12.49 4.51
C LYS A 54 -0.34 -13.69 3.94
N SER A 55 -0.49 -14.76 4.72
CA SER A 55 -1.18 -15.97 4.27
C SER A 55 -2.61 -15.70 3.79
N LYS A 56 -3.33 -14.80 4.46
CA LYS A 56 -4.69 -14.43 4.08
C LYS A 56 -4.74 -13.55 2.83
N VAL A 57 -3.76 -12.66 2.67
CA VAL A 57 -3.58 -11.84 1.45
C VAL A 57 -3.36 -12.77 0.25
N GLU A 58 -2.42 -13.71 0.34
CA GLU A 58 -2.13 -14.66 -0.75
C GLU A 58 -3.33 -15.54 -1.12
N GLN A 59 -4.14 -15.95 -0.13
CA GLN A 59 -5.40 -16.66 -0.37
C GLN A 59 -6.43 -15.78 -1.08
N ASN A 60 -6.55 -14.52 -0.68
CA ASN A 60 -7.51 -13.57 -1.25
C ASN A 60 -7.16 -13.22 -2.71
N THR A 61 -5.88 -13.01 -3.00
CA THR A 61 -5.40 -12.64 -4.34
C THR A 61 -5.05 -13.84 -5.21
N LYS A 62 -5.13 -15.06 -4.67
CA LYS A 62 -4.73 -16.33 -5.33
C LYS A 62 -3.31 -16.27 -5.90
N THR A 63 -2.42 -15.50 -5.26
CA THR A 63 -1.06 -15.22 -5.73
C THR A 63 -0.08 -15.42 -4.59
N LYS A 64 1.07 -16.02 -4.88
CA LYS A 64 2.20 -16.13 -3.94
C LYS A 64 3.18 -14.99 -4.17
N TYR A 65 3.64 -14.38 -3.08
CA TYR A 65 4.55 -13.23 -3.17
C TYR A 65 5.96 -13.61 -2.71
N SER A 66 6.92 -13.38 -3.59
CA SER A 66 8.34 -13.66 -3.37
C SER A 66 8.93 -12.73 -2.32
N THR A 67 8.51 -11.46 -2.32
CA THR A 67 8.74 -10.51 -1.21
C THR A 67 7.42 -10.17 -0.53
N PHE A 68 7.47 -9.54 0.64
CA PHE A 68 6.28 -9.07 1.34
C PHE A 68 6.63 -7.97 2.34
N THR A 69 7.07 -6.83 1.80
CA THR A 69 7.66 -5.73 2.57
C THR A 69 6.73 -4.52 2.57
N ALA A 70 6.34 -4.04 3.75
CA ALA A 70 5.56 -2.82 3.90
C ALA A 70 6.40 -1.62 3.44
N HIS A 71 5.86 -0.86 2.49
CA HIS A 71 6.55 0.28 1.88
C HIS A 71 5.97 1.61 2.37
N LYS A 72 4.65 1.75 2.26
CA LYS A 72 3.90 2.95 2.66
C LYS A 72 2.65 2.55 3.41
N TYR A 73 2.15 3.42 4.27
CA TYR A 73 0.88 3.19 4.94
C TYR A 73 0.12 4.49 5.24
N VAL A 74 -1.18 4.32 5.46
CA VAL A 74 -2.04 5.29 6.11
C VAL A 74 -2.80 4.59 7.22
N LYS A 75 -2.98 5.29 8.34
CA LYS A 75 -3.72 4.80 9.50
C LYS A 75 -4.80 5.79 9.88
N LYS A 76 -6.00 5.29 10.13
CA LYS A 76 -7.05 6.01 10.84
C LYS A 76 -7.70 5.08 11.86
N GLU A 77 -7.65 5.49 13.12
CA GLU A 77 -8.09 4.68 14.27
C GLU A 77 -7.43 3.28 14.28
N SER A 78 -8.23 2.22 14.11
CA SER A 78 -7.78 0.84 14.03
C SER A 78 -7.51 0.36 12.60
N ILE A 79 -7.86 1.14 11.59
CA ILE A 79 -7.73 0.74 10.19
C ILE A 79 -6.36 1.16 9.66
N TYR A 80 -5.61 0.17 9.19
CA TYR A 80 -4.35 0.34 8.47
C TYR A 80 -4.58 0.00 7.00
N LEU A 81 -4.14 0.90 6.13
CA LEU A 81 -4.00 0.69 4.70
C LEU A 81 -2.51 0.67 4.40
N VAL A 82 -1.97 -0.49 4.04
CA VAL A 82 -0.52 -0.69 3.88
C VAL A 82 -0.25 -1.09 2.44
N ARG A 83 0.56 -0.32 1.72
CA ARG A 83 1.15 -0.72 0.44
C ARG A 83 2.32 -1.64 0.71
N VAL A 84 2.27 -2.84 0.14
CA VAL A 84 3.27 -3.89 0.32
C VAL A 84 3.95 -4.17 -1.02
N ASP A 85 5.27 -4.12 -1.04
CA ASP A 85 6.08 -4.67 -2.13
C ASP A 85 5.93 -6.19 -2.14
N ALA A 86 5.39 -6.68 -3.26
CA ALA A 86 5.09 -8.07 -3.54
C ALA A 86 6.16 -8.74 -4.43
N GLY A 87 7.16 -7.98 -4.86
CA GLY A 87 8.27 -8.41 -5.70
C GLY A 87 8.01 -8.10 -7.17
N GLU A 88 9.06 -8.17 -7.99
CA GLU A 88 8.96 -7.95 -9.45
C GLU A 88 8.34 -6.57 -9.82
N GLY A 89 8.57 -5.55 -8.99
CA GLY A 89 7.99 -4.20 -9.19
C GLY A 89 6.49 -4.11 -8.91
N ARG A 90 5.88 -5.18 -8.34
CA ARG A 90 4.45 -5.22 -8.03
C ARG A 90 4.18 -4.79 -6.61
N TYR A 91 3.06 -4.09 -6.44
CA TYR A 91 2.56 -3.72 -5.13
C TYR A 91 1.17 -4.28 -4.88
N VAL A 92 0.87 -4.54 -3.62
CA VAL A 92 -0.46 -4.89 -3.14
C VAL A 92 -0.84 -3.99 -1.97
N ASP A 93 -1.96 -3.31 -2.07
CA ASP A 93 -2.51 -2.51 -0.98
C ASP A 93 -3.40 -3.41 -0.12
N VAL A 94 -3.04 -3.49 1.16
CA VAL A 94 -3.67 -4.38 2.14
C VAL A 94 -4.42 -3.55 3.17
N LYS A 95 -5.70 -3.86 3.35
CA LYS A 95 -6.52 -3.28 4.42
C LYS A 95 -6.58 -4.22 5.62
N ILE A 96 -6.21 -3.68 6.78
CA ILE A 96 -6.10 -4.41 8.04
C ILE A 96 -6.84 -3.64 9.13
N ASP A 97 -7.62 -4.34 9.94
CA ASP A 97 -8.19 -3.82 11.18
C ASP A 97 -7.37 -4.34 12.36
N TYR A 98 -6.61 -3.45 12.98
CA TYR A 98 -5.68 -3.74 14.06
C TYR A 98 -6.24 -3.27 15.39
N ARG A 99 -6.75 -4.22 16.20
CA ARG A 99 -7.34 -3.95 17.52
C ARG A 99 -6.77 -4.90 18.55
N PHE A 100 -6.45 -4.39 19.74
CA PHE A 100 -5.97 -5.17 20.88
C PHE A 100 -4.78 -6.11 20.52
N GLY A 101 -3.85 -5.62 19.69
CA GLY A 101 -2.68 -6.40 19.24
C GLY A 101 -2.94 -7.44 18.13
N LYS A 102 -4.20 -7.56 17.65
CA LYS A 102 -4.61 -8.53 16.64
C LYS A 102 -4.78 -7.86 15.28
N ALA A 103 -4.11 -8.40 14.26
CA ALA A 103 -4.23 -7.97 12.87
C ALA A 103 -5.31 -8.78 12.15
N ASN A 104 -6.43 -8.14 11.82
CA ASN A 104 -7.53 -8.77 11.10
C ASN A 104 -7.52 -8.29 9.65
N PHE A 105 -7.17 -9.20 8.74
CA PHE A 105 -7.27 -8.96 7.31
C PHE A 105 -8.71 -8.60 6.91
N LYS A 106 -8.87 -7.56 6.08
CA LYS A 106 -10.17 -7.20 5.50
C LYS A 106 -10.22 -7.43 4.00
N THR A 107 -9.26 -6.88 3.26
CA THR A 107 -9.16 -7.06 1.81
C THR A 107 -7.74 -6.74 1.34
N ALA A 108 -7.39 -7.20 0.14
CA ALA A 108 -6.21 -6.76 -0.58
C ALA A 108 -6.55 -6.53 -2.05
N THR A 109 -5.90 -5.53 -2.64
CA THR A 109 -6.05 -5.18 -4.06
C THR A 109 -4.66 -5.02 -4.66
N ALA A 110 -4.45 -5.57 -5.86
CA ALA A 110 -3.24 -5.31 -6.62
C ALA A 110 -3.19 -3.83 -6.99
N SER A 111 -2.07 -3.17 -6.70
CA SER A 111 -1.95 -1.71 -6.74
C SER A 111 -1.23 -1.18 -7.96
N GLY A 112 -1.17 -2.01 -9.01
CA GLY A 112 -0.38 -1.76 -10.19
C GLY A 112 1.08 -2.21 -10.06
N ILE A 113 1.85 -1.93 -11.11
CA ILE A 113 3.30 -2.12 -11.19
C ILE A 113 3.90 -0.73 -11.06
N ASP A 114 4.66 -0.44 -10.00
CA ASP A 114 5.56 0.72 -10.04
C ASP A 114 6.80 0.22 -10.76
N ASP A 115 6.83 0.36 -12.09
CA ASP A 115 7.99 -0.05 -12.87
C ASP A 115 9.18 0.84 -12.45
N PRO A 116 10.21 0.31 -11.77
CA PRO A 116 11.31 1.14 -11.28
C PRO A 116 12.15 1.76 -12.42
N LEU A 117 11.89 1.36 -13.67
CA LEU A 117 12.69 1.71 -14.85
C LEU A 117 11.99 2.58 -15.90
N SER A 118 10.82 3.16 -15.61
CA SER A 118 10.31 4.27 -16.45
C SER A 118 11.04 5.56 -16.09
N LEU A 119 12.31 5.64 -16.48
CA LEU A 119 13.17 6.83 -16.53
C LEU A 119 13.06 7.52 -17.89
#